data_AF-A0A7W2R667-F1
#
_entry.id   AF-A0A7W2R667-F1
#
_cell.length_a   1.000
_cell.length_b   1.000
_cell.length_c   1.000
_cell.angle_alpha   90.00
_cell.angle_beta   90.00
_cell.angle_gamma   90.00
#
_symmetry.space_group_name_H-M   'P 1'
#
loop_
_entity.id
_entity.type
_entity.pdbx_description
1 polymer ?
#
loop_
_entity_poly.entity_id
_entity_poly.type
_entity_poly.pdbx_seq_one_letter_code
_entity_poly.pdbx_strand_id
1 'polypeptide(L)'
;MVIGIFTLLGTVFGGLITYFLQKQKFEHEFSILQENNKTEFIAENTIKQLLMDEDYTDRTFSKIQKHLGGFEPDELRKLLVRSGAIRIYNENNEEFWRLLKENK
;
A
#
# COMPACT_ATOMS: atom_id res chain seq x y z
N MET A 1 -5.04 -53.62 -10.62
CA MET A 1 -6.06 -52.59 -10.84
C MET A 1 -6.42 -51.82 -9.55
N VAL A 2 -6.53 -52.49 -8.40
CA VAL A 2 -6.92 -51.87 -7.11
C VAL A 2 -5.93 -50.82 -6.58
N ILE A 3 -4.61 -51.03 -6.78
CA ILE A 3 -3.56 -50.13 -6.25
C ILE A 3 -3.64 -48.71 -6.84
N GLY A 4 -4.02 -48.56 -8.11
CA GLY A 4 -4.13 -47.25 -8.77
C GLY A 4 -5.29 -46.38 -8.26
N ILE A 5 -6.33 -47.01 -7.71
CA ILE A 5 -7.48 -46.29 -7.15
C ILE A 5 -7.09 -45.67 -5.79
N PHE A 6 -6.33 -46.39 -4.97
CA PHE A 6 -5.85 -45.88 -3.68
C PHE A 6 -4.84 -44.74 -3.82
N THR A 7 -3.96 -44.78 -4.82
CA THR A 7 -3.02 -43.67 -5.08
C THR A 7 -3.73 -42.41 -5.55
N LEU A 8 -4.74 -42.53 -6.42
CA LEU A 8 -5.57 -41.40 -6.85
C LEU A 8 -6.38 -40.79 -5.70
N LEU A 9 -6.93 -41.61 -4.81
CA LEU A 9 -7.62 -41.14 -3.61
C LEU A 9 -6.68 -40.36 -2.68
N GLY A 10 -5.45 -40.87 -2.48
CA GLY A 10 -4.45 -40.21 -1.66
C GLY A 10 -4.01 -38.84 -2.20
N THR A 11 -3.82 -38.70 -3.52
CA THR A 11 -3.44 -37.42 -4.12
C THR A 11 -4.57 -36.39 -4.08
N VAL A 12 -5.83 -36.81 -4.28
CA VAL A 12 -6.99 -35.92 -4.15
C VAL A 12 -7.14 -35.43 -2.72
N PHE A 13 -7.02 -36.32 -1.73
CA PHE A 13 -7.09 -35.93 -0.31
C PHE A 13 -5.91 -35.05 0.11
N GLY A 14 -4.69 -35.39 -0.30
CA GLY A 14 -3.51 -34.58 -0.04
C GLY A 14 -3.63 -33.18 -0.65
N GLY A 15 -4.07 -33.10 -1.91
CA GLY A 15 -4.31 -31.83 -2.61
C GLY A 15 -5.38 -30.97 -1.95
N LEU A 16 -6.47 -31.58 -1.47
CA LEU A 16 -7.51 -30.87 -0.69
C LEU A 16 -6.95 -30.29 0.61
N ILE A 17 -6.22 -31.07 1.38
CA ILE A 17 -5.61 -30.62 2.64
C ILE A 17 -4.61 -29.48 2.37
N THR A 18 -3.75 -29.63 1.35
CA THR A 18 -2.81 -28.59 0.94
C THR A 18 -3.53 -27.31 0.52
N TYR A 19 -4.61 -27.41 -0.27
CA TYR A 19 -5.40 -26.26 -0.69
C TYR A 19 -5.98 -25.48 0.50
N PHE A 20 -6.56 -26.18 1.48
CA PHE A 20 -7.10 -25.54 2.69
C PHE A 20 -6.01 -24.88 3.54
N LEU A 21 -4.88 -25.56 3.74
CA LEU A 21 -3.72 -25.01 4.46
C LEU A 21 -3.14 -23.77 3.76
N GLN A 22 -3.04 -23.80 2.44
CA GLN A 22 -2.51 -22.71 1.64
C GLN A 22 -3.42 -21.48 1.70
N LYS A 23 -4.74 -21.70 1.67
CA LYS A 23 -5.72 -20.63 1.85
C LYS A 23 -5.60 -19.97 3.23
N GLN A 24 -5.40 -20.77 4.28
CA GLN A 24 -5.26 -20.25 5.64
C GLN A 24 -3.94 -19.50 5.86
N LYS A 25 -2.83 -19.99 5.27
CA LYS A 25 -1.54 -19.29 5.30
C LYS A 25 -1.58 -17.95 4.58
N PHE A 26 -2.27 -17.88 3.43
CA PHE A 26 -2.36 -16.65 2.65
C PHE A 26 -3.02 -15.50 3.43
N GLU A 27 -4.13 -15.78 4.12
CA GLU A 27 -4.82 -14.79 4.97
C GLU A 27 -3.91 -14.31 6.12
N HIS A 28 -3.15 -15.23 6.71
CA HIS A 28 -2.23 -14.90 7.80
C HIS A 28 -1.04 -14.06 7.34
N GLU A 29 -0.42 -14.43 6.22
CA GLU A 29 0.67 -13.65 5.61
C GLU A 29 0.18 -12.25 5.23
N PHE A 30 -1.03 -12.12 4.69
CA PHE A 30 -1.63 -10.82 4.37
C PHE A 30 -1.84 -9.96 5.63
N SER A 31 -2.29 -10.56 6.73
CA SER A 31 -2.45 -9.87 8.02
C SER A 31 -1.11 -9.41 8.61
N ILE A 32 -0.07 -10.24 8.53
CA ILE A 32 1.27 -9.90 9.02
C ILE A 32 1.89 -8.80 8.16
N LEU A 33 1.72 -8.87 6.84
CA LEU A 33 2.15 -7.81 5.92
C LEU A 33 1.46 -6.49 6.24
N GLN A 34 0.16 -6.51 6.52
CA GLN A 34 -0.54 -5.33 6.99
C GLN A 34 0.04 -4.85 8.32
N GLU A 35 0.20 -5.73 9.31
CA GLU A 35 0.71 -5.39 10.63
C GLU A 35 2.09 -4.72 10.62
N ASN A 36 3.04 -5.27 9.87
CA ASN A 36 4.37 -4.72 9.73
C ASN A 36 4.40 -3.39 8.96
N ASN A 37 3.41 -3.14 8.09
CA ASN A 37 3.33 -1.92 7.28
C ASN A 37 2.21 -0.97 7.72
N LYS A 38 1.56 -1.18 8.88
CA LYS A 38 0.41 -0.35 9.31
C LYS A 38 0.77 1.13 9.31
N THR A 39 1.96 1.49 9.80
CA THR A 39 2.41 2.87 9.86
C THR A 39 2.57 3.47 8.46
N GLU A 40 3.25 2.76 7.55
CA GLU A 40 3.47 3.24 6.18
C GLU A 40 2.15 3.31 5.40
N PHE A 41 1.28 2.30 5.55
CA PHE A 41 -0.01 2.25 4.88
C PHE A 41 -0.98 3.34 5.37
N ILE A 42 -1.02 3.60 6.68
CA ILE A 42 -1.81 4.68 7.27
C ILE A 42 -1.28 6.03 6.79
N ALA A 43 0.05 6.21 6.75
CA ALA A 43 0.67 7.43 6.24
C ALA A 43 0.33 7.65 4.76
N GLU A 44 0.46 6.63 3.92
CA GLU A 44 0.09 6.68 2.50
C GLU A 44 -1.39 7.01 2.28
N ASN A 45 -2.29 6.39 3.04
CA ASN A 45 -3.72 6.64 2.93
C ASN A 45 -4.07 8.06 3.37
N THR A 46 -3.45 8.53 4.46
CA THR A 46 -3.58 9.92 4.94
C THR A 46 -3.08 10.91 3.88
N ILE A 47 -1.94 10.63 3.25
CA ILE A 47 -1.39 11.45 2.15
C ILE A 47 -2.38 11.50 0.98
N LYS A 48 -2.95 10.36 0.57
CA LYS A 48 -3.96 10.36 -0.51
C LYS A 48 -5.16 11.21 -0.16
N GLN A 49 -5.70 11.06 1.04
CA GLN A 49 -6.85 11.85 1.49
C GLN A 49 -6.52 13.35 1.53
N LEU A 50 -5.35 13.72 2.06
CA LEU A 50 -4.88 15.11 2.10
C LEU A 50 -4.72 15.71 0.70
N LEU A 51 -4.22 14.93 -0.26
CA LEU A 51 -3.99 15.38 -1.63
C LEU A 51 -5.26 15.34 -2.51
N MET A 52 -6.28 14.57 -2.13
CA MET A 52 -7.58 14.50 -2.81
C MET A 52 -8.54 15.61 -2.37
N ASP A 53 -8.28 16.26 -1.24
CA ASP A 53 -9.12 17.33 -0.74
C ASP A 53 -9.03 18.56 -1.68
N GLU A 54 -10.17 18.94 -2.28
CA GLU A 54 -10.28 20.02 -3.25
C GLU A 54 -10.12 21.41 -2.61
N ASP A 55 -10.44 21.54 -1.31
CA ASP A 55 -10.22 22.77 -0.54
C ASP A 55 -8.74 22.96 -0.19
N TYR A 56 -7.92 21.92 -0.37
CA TYR A 56 -6.48 21.97 -0.08
C TYR A 56 -5.70 22.55 -1.27
N THR A 57 -5.77 23.88 -1.41
CA THR A 57 -5.16 24.62 -2.51
C THR A 57 -3.64 24.72 -2.39
N ASP A 58 -3.11 24.75 -1.17
CA ASP A 58 -1.67 24.89 -0.91
C ASP A 58 -1.00 23.55 -0.63
N ARG A 59 -0.67 22.84 -1.71
CA ARG A 59 -0.02 21.51 -1.67
C ARG A 59 1.51 21.59 -1.59
N THR A 60 2.02 22.64 -0.94
CA THR A 60 3.45 22.82 -0.72
C THR A 60 3.97 21.76 0.24
N PHE A 61 5.18 21.25 -0.02
CA PHE A 61 5.82 20.24 0.81
C PHE A 61 5.87 20.62 2.31
N SER A 62 6.18 21.89 2.61
CA SER A 62 6.22 22.41 3.98
C SER A 62 4.89 22.24 4.73
N LYS A 63 3.75 22.47 4.06
CA LYS A 63 2.42 22.30 4.68
C LYS A 63 2.06 20.84 4.89
N ILE A 64 2.37 19.99 3.91
CA ILE A 64 2.18 18.53 4.00
C ILE A 64 2.99 17.97 5.17
N GLN A 65 4.27 18.38 5.29
CA GLN A 65 5.15 17.98 6.39
C GLN A 65 4.62 18.42 7.75
N LYS A 66 4.07 19.64 7.85
CA LYS A 66 3.46 20.15 9.08
C LYS A 66 2.20 19.37 9.48
N HIS A 67 1.40 18.93 8.51
CA HIS A 67 0.15 18.19 8.78
C HIS A 67 0.39 16.74 9.18
N LEU A 68 1.35 16.06 8.54
CA LEU A 68 1.65 14.67 8.85
C LEU A 68 2.54 14.55 10.09
N GLY A 69 3.54 15.44 10.25
CA GLY A 69 4.47 15.43 11.37
C GLY A 69 5.28 14.13 11.52
N GLY A 70 6.36 14.14 12.30
CA GLY A 70 7.05 12.90 12.70
C GLY A 70 7.81 12.13 11.60
N PHE A 71 7.82 12.61 10.35
CA PHE A 71 8.60 12.05 9.25
C PHE A 71 9.76 12.98 8.87
N GLU A 72 10.92 12.39 8.61
CA GLU A 72 12.03 13.12 8.02
C GLU A 72 11.70 13.56 6.59
N PRO A 73 12.26 14.68 6.10
CA PRO A 73 11.88 15.22 4.79
C PRO A 73 11.99 14.19 3.66
N ASP A 74 13.07 13.41 3.61
CA ASP A 74 13.29 12.42 2.55
C ASP A 74 12.41 11.18 2.70
N GLU A 75 12.04 10.82 3.92
CA GLU A 75 11.09 9.74 4.18
C GLU A 75 9.69 10.13 3.71
N LEU A 76 9.25 11.35 4.04
CA LEU A 76 7.97 11.88 3.60
C LEU A 76 7.90 11.94 2.06
N ARG A 77 8.98 12.35 1.37
CA ARG A 77 9.04 12.33 -0.09
C ARG A 77 8.89 10.91 -0.66
N LYS A 78 9.50 9.90 -0.03
CA LYS A 78 9.34 8.50 -0.44
C LYS A 78 7.90 8.02 -0.26
N LEU A 79 7.25 8.35 0.86
CA LEU A 79 5.85 8.06 1.11
C LEU A 79 4.92 8.75 0.09
N LEU A 80 5.18 10.01 -0.24
CA LEU A 80 4.46 10.75 -1.26
C LEU A 80 4.56 10.06 -2.63
N VAL A 81 5.76 9.70 -3.07
CA VAL A 81 5.96 8.95 -4.33
C VAL A 81 5.23 7.62 -4.31
N ARG A 82 5.32 6.87 -3.20
CA ARG A 82 4.65 5.58 -3.03
C ARG A 82 3.13 5.70 -3.05
N SER A 83 2.59 6.80 -2.52
CA SER A 83 1.16 7.12 -2.57
C SER A 83 0.65 7.45 -3.99
N GLY A 84 1.55 7.61 -4.97
CA GLY A 84 1.24 7.99 -6.35
C GLY A 84 1.22 9.50 -6.58
N ALA A 85 1.83 10.27 -5.67
CA ALA A 85 2.02 11.70 -5.83
C ALA A 85 3.25 12.02 -6.69
N ILE A 86 3.17 13.11 -7.45
CA ILE A 86 4.27 13.66 -8.24
C ILE A 86 4.72 14.99 -7.64
N ARG A 87 6.01 15.28 -7.80
CA ARG A 87 6.63 16.53 -7.38
C ARG A 87 6.64 17.52 -8.54
N ILE A 88 6.29 18.77 -8.25
CA ILE A 88 6.24 19.90 -9.17
C ILE A 88 6.93 21.09 -8.51
N TYR A 89 7.57 21.93 -9.32
CA TYR A 89 8.14 23.20 -8.86
C TYR A 89 7.36 24.36 -9.45
N ASN A 90 7.08 25.38 -8.65
CA ASN A 90 6.51 26.64 -9.15
C ASN A 90 7.62 27.60 -9.64
N GLU A 91 7.21 28.76 -10.16
CA GLU A 91 8.12 29.82 -10.62
C GLU A 91 9.03 30.36 -9.51
N ASN A 92 8.63 30.22 -8.24
CA ASN A 92 9.41 30.60 -7.05
C ASN A 92 10.33 29.49 -6.53
N ASN A 93 10.49 28.38 -7.27
CA ASN A 93 11.27 27.20 -6.88
C ASN A 93 10.78 26.50 -5.60
N GLU A 94 9.50 26.69 -5.25
CA GLU A 94 8.84 25.99 -4.15
C GLU A 94 8.34 24.61 -4.60
N GLU A 95 8.46 23.64 -3.70
CA GLU A 95 8.13 22.24 -3.93
C GLU A 95 6.64 21.98 -3.66
N PHE A 96 5.90 21.56 -4.69
CA PHE A 96 4.49 21.17 -4.64
C PHE A 96 4.29 19.69 -4.96
N TRP A 97 3.26 19.11 -4.38
CA TRP A 97 2.90 17.71 -4.58
C TRP A 97 1.44 17.55 -4.99
N ARG A 98 1.15 16.66 -5.92
CA ARG A 98 -0.22 16.33 -6.34
C ARG A 98 -0.32 14.88 -6.77
N LEU A 99 -1.53 14.31 -6.74
CA LEU A 99 -1.74 12.96 -7.27
C LEU A 99 -1.66 12.96 -8.80
N LEU A 100 -1.01 11.93 -9.37
CA LEU A 100 -0.91 11.78 -10.82
C LEU A 100 -2.28 11.57 -11.49
N LYS A 101 -3.21 10.93 -10.78
CA LYS A 101 -4.48 10.43 -11.33
C LYS A 101 -5.69 11.31 -11.03
N GLU A 102 -5.47 12.57 -10.67
CA GLU A 102 -6.52 13.55 -10.36
C GLU A 102 -7.14 14.15 -11.65
N ASN A 103 -7.38 13.31 -12.65
CA ASN A 103 -8.02 13.70 -13.90
C ASN A 103 -8.94 12.55 -14.34
N LYS A 104 -10.19 12.60 -13.87
CA LYS A 104 -11.34 12.05 -14.58
C LYS A 104 -12.61 12.75 -14.13
#